data_AF-A0A845C5T9-F1
#
_entry.id   AF-A0A845C5T9-F1
#
_cell.length_a   1.000
_cell.length_b   1.000
_cell.length_c   1.000
_cell.angle_alpha   90.00
_cell.angle_beta   90.00
_cell.angle_gamma   90.00
#
_symmetry.space_group_name_H-M   'P 1'
#
loop_
_entity.id
_entity.type
_entity.pdbx_description
1 polymer ?
#
loop_
_entity_poly.entity_id
_entity_poly.type
_entity_poly.pdbx_seq_one_letter_code
_entity_poly.pdbx_strand_id
1 'polypeptide(L)'
;MRRASVPPERLLKASLLIALYSVRSKRAFCEKLEYNLPYRWFLDMDLLERSFDTTVFTKNRARLLAHDADWVLFDEVVWAADKEVLLSDEHSAWTSL
;
A
#
# COMPACT_ATOMS: atom_id res chain seq x y z
N MET A 1 -2.56 25.31 7.79
CA MET A 1 -1.56 24.37 7.24
C MET A 1 -2.26 23.49 6.20
N ARG A 2 -2.00 23.68 4.90
CA ARG A 2 -2.69 22.92 3.84
C ARG A 2 -2.34 21.44 3.99
N ARG A 3 -3.35 20.58 4.14
CA ARG A 3 -3.18 19.11 4.15
C ARG A 3 -2.71 18.71 2.75
N ALA A 4 -1.42 18.44 2.57
CA ALA A 4 -0.89 17.98 1.29
C ALA A 4 -1.64 16.70 0.91
N SER A 5 -2.31 16.73 -0.25
CA SER A 5 -2.98 15.53 -0.76
C SER A 5 -1.89 14.52 -1.12
N VAL A 6 -1.99 13.31 -0.59
CA VAL A 6 -1.13 12.21 -1.03
C VAL A 6 -1.45 11.95 -2.52
N PRO A 7 -0.45 11.94 -3.42
CA PRO A 7 -0.65 11.61 -4.83
C PRO A 7 -1.30 10.23 -5.01
N PRO A 8 -2.18 10.05 -6.01
CA PRO A 8 -2.83 8.77 -6.27
C PRO A 8 -1.83 7.65 -6.55
N GLU A 9 -0.71 7.92 -7.24
CA GLU A 9 0.31 6.90 -7.52
C GLU A 9 0.94 6.37 -6.23
N ARG A 10 1.21 7.25 -5.25
CA ARG A 10 1.74 6.84 -3.94
C ARG A 10 0.74 5.98 -3.15
N LEU A 11 -0.55 6.25 -3.27
CA LEU A 11 -1.60 5.44 -2.64
C LEU A 11 -1.71 4.04 -3.24
N LEU A 12 -1.56 3.92 -4.56
CA LEU A 12 -1.53 2.64 -5.26
C LEU A 12 -0.28 1.84 -4.86
N LYS A 13 0.91 2.44 -4.94
CA LYS A 13 2.17 1.83 -4.48
C LYS A 13 2.11 1.38 -3.02
N ALA A 14 1.54 2.20 -2.14
CA ALA A 14 1.35 1.84 -0.74
C ALA A 14 0.41 0.64 -0.57
N SER A 15 -0.64 0.55 -1.40
CA SER A 15 -1.56 -0.58 -1.38
C SER A 15 -0.85 -1.87 -1.82
N LEU A 16 0.04 -1.79 -2.81
CA LEU A 16 0.86 -2.93 -3.23
C LEU A 16 1.78 -3.39 -2.10
N LEU A 17 2.48 -2.47 -1.43
CA LEU A 17 3.33 -2.82 -0.28
C LEU A 17 2.54 -3.50 0.85
N ILE A 18 1.30 -3.06 1.09
CA ILE A 18 0.44 -3.68 2.10
C ILE A 18 0.09 -5.13 1.72
N ALA A 19 -0.25 -5.37 0.45
CA ALA A 19 -0.60 -6.71 -0.04
C ALA A 19 0.62 -7.64 -0.10
N LEU A 20 1.70 -7.21 -0.76
CA LEU A 20 2.93 -8.00 -0.98
C LEU A 20 3.60 -8.40 0.34
N TYR A 21 3.65 -7.49 1.31
CA TYR A 21 4.32 -7.70 2.60
C TYR A 21 3.34 -7.98 3.75
N SER A 22 2.11 -8.37 3.44
CA SER A 22 1.14 -8.84 4.44
C SER A 22 0.94 -7.87 5.62
N VAL A 23 0.97 -6.55 5.35
CA VAL A 23 0.95 -5.56 6.43
C VAL A 23 -0.42 -5.54 7.09
N ARG A 24 -0.46 -5.99 8.34
CA ARG A 24 -1.69 -6.29 9.09
C ARG A 24 -2.66 -5.11 9.28
N SER A 25 -2.21 -3.86 9.14
CA SER A 25 -3.12 -2.71 9.17
C SER A 25 -2.54 -1.47 8.48
N LYS A 26 -3.44 -0.58 8.03
CA LYS A 26 -3.08 0.75 7.50
C LYS A 26 -2.30 1.60 8.51
N ARG A 27 -2.60 1.45 9.80
CA ARG A 27 -1.87 2.12 10.89
C ARG A 27 -0.45 1.59 11.00
N ALA A 28 -0.29 0.26 11.06
CA ALA A 28 1.02 -0.39 11.10
C ALA A 28 1.87 -0.04 9.86
N PHE A 29 1.24 0.12 8.69
CA PHE A 29 1.93 0.61 7.50
C PHE A 29 2.46 2.04 7.68
N CYS A 30 1.62 2.97 8.16
CA CYS A 30 2.05 4.35 8.41
C CYS A 30 3.16 4.40 9.48
N GLU A 31 3.08 3.56 10.51
CA GLU A 31 4.15 3.45 11.52
C GLU A 31 5.44 2.88 10.88
N LYS A 32 5.36 1.86 10.02
CA LYS A 32 6.51 1.33 9.27
C LYS A 32 7.19 2.39 8.42
N LEU A 33 6.44 3.33 7.83
CA LEU A 33 7.04 4.42 7.07
C LEU A 33 7.92 5.34 7.92
N GLU A 34 7.83 5.35 9.24
CA GLU A 34 8.74 6.15 10.07
C GLU A 34 10.17 5.61 10.08
N TYR A 35 10.36 4.31 9.85
CA TYR A 35 11.68 3.65 10.00
C TYR A 35 12.08 2.74 8.84
N ASN A 36 11.15 2.31 7.99
CA ASN A 36 11.42 1.40 6.89
C ASN A 36 11.86 2.17 5.65
N LEU A 37 13.18 2.30 5.48
CA LEU A 37 13.79 3.01 4.36
C LEU A 37 13.42 2.42 2.99
N PRO A 38 13.39 1.08 2.78
CA PRO A 38 12.90 0.50 1.52
C PRO A 38 11.49 0.94 1.14
N TYR A 39 10.57 1.02 2.12
CA TYR A 39 9.20 1.45 1.84
C TYR A 39 9.16 2.93 1.42
N ARG A 40 9.94 3.79 2.08
CA ARG A 40 10.07 5.21 1.70
C ARG A 40 10.63 5.36 0.30
N TRP A 41 11.70 4.64 -0.01
CA TRP A 41 12.32 4.65 -1.34
C TRP A 41 11.31 4.25 -2.42
N PHE A 42 10.56 3.17 -2.22
CA PHE A 42 9.55 2.72 -3.18
C PHE A 42 8.43 3.75 -3.42
N LEU A 43 8.04 4.48 -2.37
CA LEU A 43 7.02 5.53 -2.42
C LEU A 43 7.55 6.89 -2.90
N ASP A 44 8.82 6.97 -3.32
CA ASP A 44 9.50 8.22 -3.69
C ASP A 44 9.41 9.27 -2.57
N MET A 45 9.50 8.84 -1.31
CA MET A 45 9.48 9.72 -0.13
C MET A 45 10.89 10.10 0.28
N ASP A 46 11.07 11.36 0.68
CA ASP A 46 12.33 11.81 1.29
C ASP A 46 12.52 11.15 2.67
N LEU A 47 13.76 11.01 3.12
CA LEU A 47 14.13 10.45 4.42
C LEU A 47 13.55 11.26 5.58
N LEU A 48 13.44 12.59 5.41
CA LEU A 48 12.89 13.51 6.43
C LEU A 48 11.41 13.83 6.21
N GLU A 49 10.79 13.32 5.13
CA GLU A 49 9.35 13.51 4.89
C GLU A 49 8.56 12.83 6.03
N ARG A 50 7.48 13.47 6.50
CA ARG A 50 6.62 12.83 7.52
C ARG A 50 5.89 11.64 6.90
N SER A 51 5.66 10.61 7.72
CA SER A 51 4.77 9.52 7.33
C SER A 51 3.36 10.02 7.02
N PHE A 52 2.57 9.17 6.35
CA PHE A 52 1.18 9.43 6.10
C PHE A 52 0.38 9.53 7.40
N ASP A 53 -0.50 10.53 7.47
CA ASP A 53 -1.57 10.52 8.46
C ASP A 53 -2.51 9.35 8.18
N THR A 54 -2.66 8.44 9.14
CA THR A 54 -3.43 7.20 8.96
C THR A 54 -4.88 7.45 8.55
N THR A 55 -5.50 8.53 9.05
CA THR A 55 -6.90 8.85 8.74
C THR A 55 -7.03 9.35 7.30
N VAL A 56 -6.12 10.23 6.87
CA VAL A 56 -6.08 10.75 5.50
C VAL A 56 -5.74 9.63 4.52
N PHE A 57 -4.74 8.81 4.82
CA PHE A 57 -4.35 7.66 4.01
C PHE A 57 -5.53 6.70 3.81
N THR A 58 -6.23 6.36 4.90
CA THR A 58 -7.37 5.44 4.83
C THR A 58 -8.49 5.99 3.95
N LYS A 59 -8.86 7.26 4.11
CA LYS A 59 -9.93 7.89 3.32
C LYS A 59 -9.54 8.02 1.85
N ASN A 60 -8.31 8.46 1.56
CA ASN A 60 -7.86 8.65 0.19
C ASN A 60 -7.69 7.33 -0.54
N ARG A 61 -7.15 6.29 0.12
CA ARG A 61 -7.05 4.94 -0.44
C ARG A 61 -8.42 4.35 -0.74
N ALA A 62 -9.38 4.50 0.16
CA ALA A 62 -10.75 4.03 -0.07
C ALA A 62 -11.40 4.73 -1.27
N ARG A 63 -11.13 6.03 -1.47
CA ARG A 63 -11.61 6.77 -2.63
C ARG A 63 -10.92 6.34 -3.93
N LEU A 64 -9.61 6.09 -3.90
CA LEU A 64 -8.87 5.57 -5.06
C LEU A 64 -9.47 4.23 -5.49
N LEU A 65 -9.58 3.31 -4.54
CA LEU A 65 -10.22 2.01 -4.71
C LEU A 65 -11.75 2.08 -4.84
N ALA A 66 -12.37 3.24 -5.03
CA ALA A 66 -13.77 3.32 -5.44
C ALA A 66 -13.91 3.40 -6.97
N HIS A 67 -12.80 3.57 -7.69
CA HIS A 67 -12.76 3.66 -9.14
C HIS A 67 -12.29 2.33 -9.74
N ASP A 68 -13.11 1.71 -10.60
CA ASP A 68 -12.92 0.33 -11.10
C ASP A 68 -11.59 0.10 -11.83
N ALA A 69 -11.03 1.12 -12.48
CA ALA A 69 -9.77 1.00 -13.22
C ALA A 69 -8.56 0.70 -12.31
N ASP A 70 -8.58 1.20 -11.07
CA ASP A 70 -7.48 1.03 -10.12
C ASP A 70 -7.45 -0.39 -9.51
N TRP A 71 -8.60 -1.08 -9.48
CA TRP A 71 -8.72 -2.46 -8.99
C TRP A 71 -8.15 -3.48 -9.97
N VAL A 72 -8.43 -3.36 -11.26
CA VAL A 72 -8.01 -4.35 -12.25
C VAL A 72 -6.48 -4.44 -12.31
N LEU A 73 -5.79 -3.30 -12.32
CA LEU A 73 -4.32 -3.28 -12.28
C LEU A 73 -3.77 -3.82 -10.96
N PHE A 74 -4.39 -3.46 -9.84
CA PHE A 74 -3.96 -3.92 -8.52
C PHE A 74 -4.10 -5.43 -8.38
N ASP A 75 -5.26 -5.99 -8.74
CA ASP A 75 -5.54 -7.42 -8.64
C ASP A 75 -4.63 -8.22 -9.56
N GLU A 76 -4.38 -7.76 -10.79
CA GLU A 76 -3.47 -8.44 -11.73
C GLU A 76 -2.03 -8.49 -11.16
N VAL A 77 -1.55 -7.41 -10.55
CA VAL A 77 -0.21 -7.36 -9.95
C VAL A 77 -0.12 -8.26 -8.72
N VAL A 78 -1.14 -8.26 -7.87
CA VAL A 78 -1.17 -9.14 -6.69
C VAL A 78 -1.26 -10.60 -7.10
N TRP A 79 -2.07 -10.93 -8.10
CA TRP A 79 -2.20 -12.28 -8.64
C TRP A 79 -0.92 -12.77 -9.31
N ALA A 80 -0.25 -11.92 -10.09
CA ALA A 80 1.06 -12.25 -10.66
C ALA A 80 2.11 -12.48 -9.57
N ALA A 81 2.12 -11.68 -8.49
CA ALA A 81 3.03 -11.87 -7.37
C ALA A 81 2.76 -13.15 -6.57
N ASP A 82 1.49 -13.54 -6.40
CA ASP A 82 1.10 -14.82 -5.79
C ASP A 82 1.63 -16.01 -6.58
N LYS A 83 1.47 -15.97 -7.91
CA LYS A 83 1.99 -17.01 -8.81
C LYS A 83 3.50 -17.21 -8.71
N GLU A 84 4.24 -16.15 -8.50
CA GLU A 84 5.69 -16.17 -8.37
C GLU A 84 6.15 -16.43 -6.92
N VAL A 85 5.23 -16.71 -5.98
CA VAL A 85 5.51 -16.96 -4.54
C VAL A 85 6.26 -15.78 -3.91
N LEU A 86 5.92 -14.56 -4.33
CA LEU A 86 6.52 -13.31 -3.82
C LEU A 86 5.70 -12.70 -2.67
N LEU A 87 4.56 -13.31 -2.32
CA LEU A 87 3.79 -12.93 -1.15
C LEU A 87 4.43 -13.55 0.10
N SER A 88 4.57 -12.73 1.15
CA SER A 88 5.02 -13.22 2.46
C SER A 88 4.10 -14.34 2.97
N ASP A 89 4.70 -15.42 3.51
CA ASP A 89 4.08 -16.70 3.95
C ASP A 89 2.84 -16.63 4.87
N GLU A 90 2.41 -15.43 5.27
CA GLU A 90 1.26 -15.22 6.15
C GLU A 90 -0.11 -15.27 5.40
N HIS A 91 -0.11 -15.58 4.09
CA HIS A 91 -1.23 -15.38 3.16
C HIS A 91 -1.83 -16.62 2.48
N SER A 92 -1.57 -17.84 2.94
CA SER A 92 -2.15 -19.09 2.37
C SER A 92 -3.67 -19.25 2.62
N ALA A 93 -4.50 -18.28 2.26
CA ALA A 93 -5.96 -18.31 2.45
C ALA A 93 -6.78 -17.94 1.20
N TRP A 94 -6.17 -17.69 0.03
CA TRP A 94 -6.90 -17.36 -1.20
C TRP A 94 -7.16 -18.54 -2.14
N THR A 95 -6.75 -19.76 -1.78
CA THR A 95 -6.95 -20.97 -2.62
C THR A 95 -8.29 -21.68 -2.39
N SER A 96 -9.23 -21.10 -1.64
CA SER A 96 -10.53 -21.74 -1.35
C SER A 96 -11.69 -20.74 -1.43
N LEU A 97 -11.97 -20.19 -2.61
CA LEU A 97 -13.31 -19.79 -3.06
C LEU A 97 -13.37 -19.80 -4.60
#